data_AF-D4AKT6-F1
#
_entry.id   AF-D4AKT6-F1
#
_cell.length_a   1.000
_cell.length_b   1.000
_cell.length_c   1.000
_cell.angle_alpha   90.00
_cell.angle_beta   90.00
_cell.angle_gamma   90.00
#
_symmetry.space_group_name_H-M   'P 1'
#
loop_
_entity.id
_entity.type
_entity.pdbx_description
1 polymer ?
#
loop_
_entity_poly.entity_id
_entity_poly.type
_entity_poly.pdbx_seq_one_letter_code
_entity_poly.pdbx_strand_id
1 'polypeptide(L)'
;MPESNSTAINGYGSAYAAKHNLPSHFIGGNRLDLAPPGAVKDFVAKNDGHSVITSVLIANNGIAAVKEIRSVRKWAYETFGDERAIQFTVMATPEDLRANADYIRMADQYVEVGGSILIHNGTAG
;
A
#
# COMPACT_ATOMS: atom_id res chain seq x y z
N MET A 1 16.22 18.17 35.19
CA MET A 1 16.85 17.54 34.01
C MET A 1 15.80 16.60 33.42
N PRO A 2 15.24 16.82 32.21
CA PRO A 2 14.43 15.78 31.61
C PRO A 2 15.34 14.75 30.94
N GLU A 3 15.14 13.48 31.27
CA GLU A 3 15.86 12.34 30.71
C GLU A 3 15.56 12.20 29.21
N SER A 4 16.62 12.19 28.40
CA SER A 4 16.56 11.81 26.99
C SER A 4 16.40 10.29 26.88
N ASN A 5 15.16 9.80 26.79
CA ASN A 5 14.91 8.39 26.52
C ASN A 5 15.30 8.05 25.08
N SER A 6 16.57 7.68 24.90
CA SER A 6 17.20 7.31 23.63
C SER A 6 17.24 5.79 23.54
N THR A 7 16.11 5.15 23.22
CA THR A 7 16.06 3.70 23.00
C THR A 7 15.35 3.36 21.68
N ALA A 8 16.00 3.71 20.57
CA ALA A 8 15.66 3.19 19.25
C ALA A 8 16.94 2.94 18.44
N ILE A 9 17.79 2.02 18.89
CA ILE A 9 19.00 1.60 18.17
C ILE A 9 18.79 0.27 17.41
N ASN A 10 17.71 -0.46 17.68
CA ASN A 10 17.43 -1.71 16.98
C ASN A 10 16.39 -1.45 15.91
N GLY A 11 16.58 -2.02 14.72
CA GLY A 11 15.80 -1.75 13.50
C GLY A 11 14.32 -2.14 13.52
N TYR A 12 13.64 -1.97 14.65
CA TYR A 12 12.22 -2.23 14.86
C TYR A 12 11.51 -0.88 15.05
N GLY A 13 10.63 -0.53 14.11
CA GLY A 13 9.90 0.75 14.10
C GLY A 13 8.84 0.89 15.20
N SER A 14 8.56 -0.16 15.99
CA SER A 14 7.62 -0.11 17.14
C SER A 14 8.03 -1.04 18.28
N ALA A 15 7.46 -0.81 19.47
CA ALA A 15 7.68 -1.63 20.67
C ALA A 15 7.18 -3.07 20.47
N TYR A 16 6.05 -3.26 19.75
CA TYR A 16 5.59 -4.60 19.35
C TYR A 16 6.62 -5.35 18.50
N ALA A 17 7.14 -4.68 17.47
CA ALA A 17 8.10 -5.29 16.56
C ALA A 17 9.39 -5.73 17.28
N ALA A 18 9.84 -4.90 18.23
CA ALA A 18 10.98 -5.23 19.09
C ALA A 18 10.68 -6.39 20.04
N LYS A 19 9.47 -6.43 20.62
CA LYS A 19 9.04 -7.49 21.55
C LYS A 19 8.88 -8.85 20.87
N HIS A 20 8.39 -8.87 19.63
CA HIS A 20 8.09 -10.10 18.90
C HIS A 20 9.18 -10.53 17.91
N ASN A 21 10.31 -9.82 17.87
CA ASN A 21 11.43 -10.07 16.95
C ASN A 21 10.95 -10.35 15.52
N LEU A 22 10.13 -9.43 14.99
CA LEU A 22 9.51 -9.63 13.68
C LEU A 22 10.58 -9.85 12.59
N PRO A 23 10.41 -10.85 11.71
CA PRO A 23 11.30 -11.03 10.57
C PRO A 23 11.39 -9.74 9.74
N SER A 24 12.58 -9.43 9.24
CA SER A 24 12.85 -8.18 8.53
C SER A 24 11.97 -7.97 7.29
N HIS A 25 11.51 -9.04 6.64
CA HIS A 25 10.63 -8.96 5.47
C HIS A 25 9.20 -8.46 5.77
N PHE A 26 8.78 -8.42 7.04
CA PHE A 26 7.54 -7.76 7.44
C PHE A 26 7.72 -6.25 7.68
N ILE A 27 8.96 -5.78 7.85
CA ILE A 27 9.25 -4.37 8.07
C ILE A 27 9.38 -3.69 6.71
N GLY A 28 8.34 -2.92 6.33
CA GLY A 28 8.34 -2.16 5.10
C GLY A 28 9.32 -0.98 5.12
N GLY A 29 9.70 -0.48 3.93
CA GLY A 29 10.66 0.62 3.78
C GLY A 29 10.24 1.93 4.45
N ASN A 30 8.94 2.20 4.52
CA ASN A 30 8.40 3.37 5.22
C ASN A 30 8.08 3.04 6.68
N ARG A 31 9.13 2.87 7.48
CA ARG A 31 9.03 2.56 8.91
C ARG A 31 8.46 3.74 9.69
N LEU A 32 7.85 3.47 10.84
CA LEU A 32 7.21 4.50 11.65
C LEU A 32 8.14 5.67 12.03
N ASP A 33 9.41 5.37 12.30
CA ASP A 33 10.45 6.36 12.61
C ASP A 33 10.81 7.25 11.41
N LEU A 34 10.76 6.71 10.20
CA LEU A 34 11.10 7.41 8.95
C LEU A 34 9.89 8.07 8.26
N ALA A 35 8.68 7.62 8.58
CA ALA A 35 7.47 8.05 7.90
C ALA A 35 7.18 9.55 8.12
N PRO A 36 6.71 10.28 7.10
CA PRO A 36 6.26 11.66 7.28
C PRO A 36 5.13 11.77 8.32
N PRO A 37 5.03 12.89 9.06
CA PRO A 37 3.89 13.16 9.93
C PRO A 37 2.56 13.11 9.18
N GLY A 38 1.52 12.54 9.79
CA GLY A 38 0.19 12.48 9.20
C GLY A 38 -0.75 11.52 9.94
N ALA A 39 -2.05 11.62 9.67
CA ALA A 39 -3.08 10.86 10.39
C ALA A 39 -2.85 9.34 10.35
N VAL A 40 -2.39 8.80 9.22
CA VAL A 40 -2.08 7.36 9.08
C VAL A 40 -0.88 6.97 9.95
N LYS A 41 0.17 7.80 10.01
CA LYS A 41 1.34 7.56 10.88
C LYS A 41 0.91 7.52 12.35
N ASP A 42 0.12 8.50 12.77
CA ASP A 42 -0.34 8.62 14.16
C ASP A 42 -1.22 7.42 14.54
N PHE A 43 -2.08 6.97 13.63
CA PHE A 43 -2.87 5.77 13.82
C PHE A 43 -2.01 4.51 13.93
N VAL A 44 -1.02 4.32 13.05
CA VAL A 44 -0.10 3.17 13.12
C VAL A 44 0.67 3.17 14.44
N ALA A 45 1.19 4.32 14.87
CA ALA A 45 1.88 4.46 16.16
C ALA A 45 0.95 4.11 17.34
N LYS A 46 -0.26 4.67 17.36
CA LYS A 46 -1.25 4.46 18.43
C LYS A 46 -1.68 3.00 18.56
N ASN A 47 -1.68 2.26 17.44
CA ASN A 47 -2.03 0.84 17.39
C ASN A 47 -0.80 -0.09 17.41
N ASP A 48 0.38 0.42 17.79
CA ASP A 48 1.64 -0.33 17.94
C ASP A 48 2.16 -1.00 16.65
N GLY A 49 1.78 -0.46 15.49
CA GLY A 49 2.25 -0.89 14.18
C GLY A 49 3.66 -0.37 13.85
N HIS A 50 4.35 -1.03 12.93
CA HIS A 50 5.76 -0.79 12.64
C HIS A 50 6.04 -0.04 11.32
N SER A 51 5.13 -0.11 10.35
CA SER A 51 5.30 0.44 9.01
C SER A 51 4.05 1.19 8.57
N VAL A 52 4.24 2.37 7.99
CA VAL A 52 3.15 3.25 7.54
C VAL A 52 2.92 3.02 6.05
N ILE A 53 1.77 2.46 5.71
CA ILE A 53 1.36 2.18 4.33
C ILE A 53 0.31 3.20 3.93
N THR A 54 0.67 4.11 3.01
CA THR A 54 -0.23 5.13 2.44
C THR A 54 -0.45 4.93 0.95
N SER A 55 0.24 3.98 0.32
CA SER A 55 0.07 3.65 -1.10
C SER A 55 0.15 2.14 -1.30
N VAL A 56 -0.78 1.60 -2.09
CA VAL A 56 -0.94 0.17 -2.36
C VAL A 56 -1.00 -0.06 -3.86
N LEU A 57 -0.15 -0.98 -4.35
CA LEU A 57 -0.23 -1.50 -5.72
C LEU A 57 -1.15 -2.73 -5.73
N ILE A 58 -2.23 -2.67 -6.52
CA ILE A 58 -3.11 -3.81 -6.76
C ILE A 58 -2.64 -4.54 -8.02
N ALA A 59 -2.11 -5.74 -7.80
CA ALA A 59 -1.63 -6.64 -8.85
C ALA A 59 -2.72 -7.59 -9.37
N ASN A 60 -3.98 -7.15 -9.36
CA ASN A 60 -5.13 -7.93 -9.76
C ASN A 60 -6.13 -7.01 -10.50
N ASN A 61 -7.02 -7.60 -11.29
CA ASN A 61 -7.95 -6.87 -12.15
C ASN A 61 -9.41 -7.19 -11.73
N GLY A 62 -10.36 -6.53 -12.40
CA GLY A 62 -11.78 -6.86 -12.28
C GLY A 62 -12.35 -6.69 -10.85
N ILE A 63 -13.26 -7.59 -10.44
CA ILE A 63 -14.05 -7.42 -9.21
C ILE A 63 -13.22 -7.49 -7.93
N ALA A 64 -12.09 -8.19 -7.95
CA ALA A 64 -11.20 -8.29 -6.79
C ALA A 64 -10.58 -6.93 -6.46
N ALA A 65 -10.06 -6.23 -7.49
CA ALA A 65 -9.53 -4.89 -7.34
C ALA A 65 -10.59 -3.88 -6.88
N VAL A 66 -11.80 -3.96 -7.43
CA VAL A 66 -12.92 -3.09 -7.02
C VAL A 66 -13.28 -3.30 -5.54
N LYS A 67 -13.34 -4.55 -5.07
CA LYS A 67 -13.67 -4.85 -3.68
C LYS A 67 -12.64 -4.29 -2.72
N GLU A 68 -11.35 -4.48 -3.02
CA GLU A 68 -10.25 -3.99 -2.19
C GLU A 68 -10.27 -2.47 -2.07
N ILE A 69 -10.38 -1.75 -3.20
CA ILE A 69 -10.43 -0.28 -3.20
C ILE A 69 -11.63 0.19 -2.37
N ARG A 70 -12.82 -0.40 -2.54
CA ARG A 70 -14.02 0.02 -1.80
C ARG A 70 -13.91 -0.23 -0.30
N SER A 71 -13.41 -1.40 0.11
CA SER A 71 -13.32 -1.73 1.53
C SER A 71 -12.34 -0.81 2.25
N VAL A 72 -11.16 -0.59 1.66
CA VAL A 72 -10.14 0.26 2.28
C VAL A 72 -10.56 1.73 2.28
N ARG A 73 -11.14 2.24 1.18
CA ARG A 73 -11.62 3.63 1.15
C ARG A 73 -12.73 3.90 2.16
N LYS A 74 -13.66 2.96 2.31
CA LYS A 74 -14.72 3.06 3.33
C LYS A 74 -14.11 3.12 4.73
N TRP A 75 -13.20 2.21 5.05
CA TRP A 75 -12.50 2.20 6.34
C TRP A 75 -11.68 3.49 6.56
N ALA A 76 -10.98 3.97 5.53
CA ALA A 76 -10.17 5.18 5.59
C ALA A 76 -11.03 6.43 5.86
N TYR A 77 -12.18 6.53 5.21
CA TYR A 77 -13.15 7.59 5.50
C TYR A 77 -13.69 7.50 6.92
N GLU A 78 -14.07 6.32 7.40
CA GLU A 78 -14.57 6.12 8.76
C GLU A 78 -13.50 6.40 9.84
N THR A 79 -12.22 6.17 9.53
CA THR A 79 -11.11 6.30 10.49
C THR A 79 -10.46 7.69 10.46
N PHE A 80 -10.31 8.28 9.28
CA PHE A 80 -9.56 9.51 9.06
C PHE A 80 -10.40 10.68 8.53
N GLY A 81 -11.65 10.42 8.11
CA GLY A 81 -12.47 11.40 7.39
C GLY A 81 -12.02 11.63 5.94
N ASP A 82 -11.10 10.83 5.44
CA ASP A 82 -10.52 10.94 4.10
C ASP A 82 -10.47 9.57 3.41
N GLU A 83 -11.28 9.39 2.37
CA GLU A 83 -11.30 8.16 1.57
C GLU A 83 -10.01 7.94 0.76
N ARG A 84 -9.20 8.98 0.56
CA ARG A 84 -7.93 8.95 -0.18
C ARG A 84 -6.70 8.92 0.74
N ALA A 85 -6.89 8.75 2.05
CA ALA A 85 -5.77 8.59 3.00
C ALA A 85 -4.85 7.40 2.63
N ILE A 86 -5.40 6.40 1.92
CA ILE A 86 -4.65 5.30 1.30
C ILE A 86 -4.83 5.39 -0.22
N GLN A 87 -3.74 5.60 -0.93
CA GLN A 87 -3.70 5.71 -2.38
C GLN A 87 -3.62 4.33 -3.03
N PHE A 88 -4.29 4.17 -4.16
CA PHE A 88 -4.29 2.94 -4.93
C PHE A 88 -3.69 3.14 -6.32
N THR A 89 -2.67 2.37 -6.62
CA THR A 89 -2.17 2.17 -7.99
C THR A 89 -2.66 0.82 -8.48
N VAL A 90 -3.26 0.74 -9.67
CA VAL A 90 -3.68 -0.53 -10.27
C VAL A 90 -2.84 -0.87 -11.49
N MET A 91 -2.62 -2.14 -11.75
CA MET A 91 -2.08 -2.57 -13.04
C MET A 91 -3.21 -2.76 -14.04
N ALA A 92 -3.05 -2.23 -15.24
CA ALA A 92 -4.07 -2.27 -16.28
C ALA A 92 -3.48 -2.79 -17.59
N THR A 93 -4.18 -3.74 -18.23
CA THR A 93 -3.85 -4.15 -19.60
C THR A 93 -4.42 -3.16 -20.62
N PRO A 94 -3.92 -3.12 -21.86
CA PRO A 94 -4.54 -2.32 -22.93
C PRO A 94 -6.02 -2.65 -23.15
N GLU A 95 -6.41 -3.92 -22.94
CA GLU A 95 -7.79 -4.38 -22.99
C GLU A 95 -8.66 -3.72 -21.90
N ASP A 96 -8.17 -3.69 -20.66
CA ASP A 96 -8.87 -3.07 -19.53
C ASP A 96 -9.03 -1.55 -19.72
N LEU A 97 -7.99 -0.89 -20.25
CA LEU A 97 -8.01 0.54 -20.57
C LEU A 97 -9.04 0.84 -21.67
N ARG A 98 -9.06 0.03 -22.75
CA ARG A 98 -10.03 0.16 -23.85
C ARG A 98 -11.46 -0.10 -23.39
N ALA A 99 -11.64 -1.04 -22.46
CA ALA A 99 -12.92 -1.35 -21.85
C ALA A 99 -13.38 -0.34 -20.79
N ASN A 100 -12.52 0.63 -20.42
CA ASN A 100 -12.76 1.60 -19.34
C ASN A 100 -13.16 0.89 -18.02
N ALA A 101 -12.37 -0.11 -17.63
CA ALA A 101 -12.70 -0.98 -16.50
C ALA A 101 -12.89 -0.20 -15.19
N ASP A 102 -13.90 -0.57 -14.41
CA ASP A 102 -14.30 0.17 -13.19
C ASP A 102 -13.16 0.35 -12.18
N TYR A 103 -12.29 -0.66 -12.02
CA TYR A 103 -11.19 -0.61 -11.06
C TYR A 103 -10.14 0.45 -11.43
N ILE A 104 -9.93 0.73 -12.72
CA ILE A 104 -9.05 1.79 -13.22
C ILE A 104 -9.63 3.15 -12.86
N ARG A 105 -10.93 3.33 -13.10
CA ARG A 105 -11.63 4.59 -12.79
C ARG A 105 -11.71 4.87 -11.29
N MET A 106 -11.66 3.81 -10.48
CA MET A 106 -11.69 3.91 -9.03
C MET A 106 -10.30 4.19 -8.45
N ALA A 107 -9.22 3.72 -9.06
CA ALA A 107 -7.86 3.93 -8.57
C ALA A 107 -7.42 5.40 -8.60
N ASP A 108 -6.35 5.71 -7.89
CA ASP A 108 -5.71 7.03 -7.91
C ASP A 108 -4.76 7.15 -9.11
N GLN A 109 -4.06 6.06 -9.41
CA GLN A 109 -3.16 5.94 -10.55
C GLN A 109 -3.31 4.55 -11.18
N TYR A 110 -2.87 4.42 -12.43
CA TYR A 110 -2.70 3.13 -13.07
C TYR A 110 -1.33 3.03 -13.72
N VAL A 111 -0.81 1.81 -13.79
CA VAL A 111 0.38 1.46 -14.56
C VAL A 111 -0.08 0.53 -15.67
N GLU A 112 0.20 0.91 -16.91
CA GLU A 112 -0.02 0.03 -18.05
C GLU A 112 0.97 -1.12 -18.00
N VAL A 113 0.47 -2.35 -18.09
CA VAL A 113 1.28 -3.56 -18.18
C VAL A 113 1.09 -4.19 -19.55
N GLY A 114 2.14 -4.84 -20.06
CA GLY A 114 2.08 -5.55 -21.35
C GLY A 114 0.90 -6.51 -21.36
N GLY A 115 -0.01 -6.33 -22.33
CA GLY A 115 -1.13 -7.24 -22.54
C GLY A 115 -0.61 -8.65 -22.76
N SER A 116 -1.31 -9.65 -22.23
CA SER A 116 -1.02 -11.04 -22.53
C SER A 116 -1.33 -11.31 -23.99
N ILE A 117 -0.40 -10.97 -24.89
CA ILE A 117 -0.35 -11.65 -26.17
C ILE A 117 0.32 -12.99 -25.89
N LEU A 118 -0.41 -14.05 -26.21
CA LEU A 118 0.05 -15.42 -26.34
C LEU A 118 1.55 -15.42 -26.68
N ILE A 119 2.32 -16.20 -25.91
CA ILE A 119 3.67 -16.69 -26.22
C ILE A 119 4.26 -16.16 -27.54
N HIS A 120 5.40 -15.50 -27.45
CA HIS A 120 6.30 -15.22 -28.57
C HIS A 120 6.47 -16.47 -29.45
N ASN A 121 5.63 -16.65 -30.47
CA ASN A 121 5.84 -17.63 -31.51
C ASN A 121 6.54 -16.89 -32.63
N GLY A 122 7.86 -17.08 -32.68
CA GLY A 122 8.70 -16.63 -33.78
C GLY A 122 8.07 -17.05 -35.10
N THR A 123 7.76 -16.06 -35.92
CA THR A 123 7.66 -16.21 -37.36
C THR A 123 8.77 -15.38 -37.97
N ALA A 124 9.95 -16.01 -38.03
CA ALA A 124 10.86 -15.72 -39.11
C ALA A 124 10.19 -16.22 -40.40
N GLY A 125 9.91 -15.30 -41.30
CA GLY A 125 9.51 -15.52 -42.68
C GLY A 125 10.09 -14.40 -43.51
#